data_AF-A0A814QZW9-F1
#
_entry.id   AF-A0A814QZW9-F1
#
_cell.length_a   1.000
_cell.length_b   1.000
_cell.length_c   1.000
_cell.angle_alpha   90.00
_cell.angle_beta   90.00
_cell.angle_gamma   90.00
#
_symmetry.space_group_name_H-M   'P 1'
#
loop_
_entity.id
_entity.type
_entity.pdbx_description
1 polymer ?
#
loop_
_entity_poly.entity_id
_entity_poly.type
_entity_poly.pdbx_seq_one_letter_code
_entity_poly.pdbx_strand_id
1 'polypeptide(L)'
;MYILGCSSTLLDFENVANTTFSVPVPQGYGNFNWSSINLLNASYAGNYSGFYTALTSGQYVIYGTAGTMYSLSNTFTLNSFVSAAGWSDNLCFNIAGFRASIRRYFQGFLLQGTVATIITLNWTDIDMLTLSSCCGIAHTGFQVFNQYFAIDNMCVTF
;
A
#
# COMPACT_ATOMS: atom_id res chain seq x y z
N MET A 1 -18.57 -4.46 8.73
CA MET A 1 -18.54 -3.64 7.51
C MET A 1 -17.92 -4.51 6.44
N TYR A 2 -18.67 -4.89 5.42
CA TYR A 2 -18.17 -5.79 4.38
C TYR A 2 -17.24 -5.01 3.45
N ILE A 3 -16.00 -5.46 3.31
CA ILE A 3 -15.12 -5.05 2.22
C ILE A 3 -15.87 -5.43 0.95
N LEU A 4 -16.07 -4.48 0.02
CA LEU A 4 -16.54 -4.80 -1.32
C LEU A 4 -15.57 -5.85 -1.88
N GLY A 5 -16.02 -7.10 -1.99
CA GLY A 5 -15.15 -8.22 -2.33
C GLY A 5 -14.38 -7.91 -3.60
N CYS A 6 -13.06 -8.16 -3.59
CA CYS A 6 -12.27 -8.09 -4.80
C CYS A 6 -12.78 -9.17 -5.76
N SER A 7 -13.42 -8.79 -6.87
CA SER A 7 -13.90 -9.74 -7.88
C SER A 7 -12.77 -10.34 -8.72
N SER A 8 -11.52 -10.15 -8.30
CA SER A 8 -10.29 -10.46 -9.02
C SER A 8 -9.21 -10.94 -8.04
N THR A 9 -7.93 -10.80 -8.38
CA THR A 9 -6.81 -11.18 -7.51
C THR A 9 -6.69 -10.21 -6.34
N LEU A 10 -6.86 -10.73 -5.12
CA LEU A 10 -6.63 -10.01 -3.88
C LEU A 10 -5.20 -10.24 -3.37
N LEU A 11 -4.50 -9.16 -3.07
CA LEU A 11 -3.22 -9.14 -2.39
C LEU A 11 -3.46 -8.68 -0.95
N ASP A 12 -3.62 -9.65 -0.06
CA ASP A 12 -3.84 -9.48 1.39
C ASP A 12 -2.55 -9.54 2.22
N PHE A 13 -1.42 -9.82 1.58
CA PHE A 13 -0.09 -9.91 2.17
C PHE A 13 0.11 -10.99 3.25
N GLU A 14 -0.84 -11.92 3.41
CA GLU A 14 -0.80 -12.93 4.49
C GLU A 14 -0.02 -14.20 4.14
N ASN A 15 0.10 -14.53 2.85
CA ASN A 15 0.77 -15.75 2.39
C ASN A 15 2.30 -15.60 2.32
N VAL A 16 2.88 -14.96 3.34
CA VAL A 16 4.31 -14.71 3.48
C VAL A 16 4.81 -15.38 4.76
N ALA A 17 6.06 -15.83 4.77
CA ALA A 17 6.62 -16.47 5.96
C ALA A 17 6.53 -15.52 7.16
N ASN A 18 6.16 -16.03 8.34
CA ASN A 18 5.99 -15.21 9.54
C ASN A 18 7.30 -14.50 9.88
N THR A 19 7.37 -13.20 9.62
CA THR A 19 8.59 -12.41 9.80
C THR A 19 8.52 -11.51 11.02
N THR A 20 9.63 -11.44 11.74
CA THR A 20 9.87 -10.47 12.82
C THR A 20 10.05 -9.06 12.25
N PHE A 21 9.20 -8.15 12.72
CA PHE A 21 9.22 -6.70 12.49
C PHE A 21 9.03 -6.22 11.03
N SER A 22 10.00 -6.37 10.14
CA SER A 22 9.92 -5.84 8.76
C SER A 22 10.80 -6.61 7.79
N VAL A 23 10.27 -6.98 6.63
CA VAL A 23 11.04 -7.62 5.54
C VAL A 23 10.62 -7.09 4.17
N PRO A 24 11.49 -7.11 3.14
CA PRO A 24 11.07 -6.77 1.78
C PRO A 24 9.92 -7.68 1.30
N VAL A 25 8.99 -7.12 0.51
CA VAL A 25 7.96 -7.94 -0.16
C VAL A 25 8.65 -8.97 -1.07
N PRO A 26 8.33 -10.28 -0.99
CA PRO A 26 8.94 -11.29 -1.84
C PRO A 26 8.73 -11.00 -3.32
N GLN A 27 9.78 -11.19 -4.13
CA GLN A 27 9.66 -11.13 -5.58
C GLN A 27 8.70 -12.20 -6.07
N GLY A 28 7.84 -11.86 -7.03
CA GLY A 28 6.77 -12.73 -7.52
C GLY A 28 5.51 -12.74 -6.66
N TYR A 29 5.49 -12.11 -5.48
CA TYR A 29 4.26 -12.00 -4.68
C TYR A 29 3.18 -11.30 -5.51
N GLY A 30 2.02 -11.97 -5.66
CA GLY A 30 0.92 -11.41 -6.43
C GLY A 30 1.19 -11.26 -7.92
N ASN A 31 2.19 -11.96 -8.48
CA ASN A 31 2.63 -11.81 -9.87
C ASN A 31 3.29 -10.44 -10.18
N PHE A 32 3.97 -9.87 -9.17
CA PHE A 32 4.74 -8.64 -9.32
C PHE A 32 6.20 -8.81 -8.84
N ASN A 33 7.11 -8.07 -9.46
CA ASN A 33 8.38 -7.73 -8.85
C ASN A 33 8.21 -6.44 -8.03
N TRP A 34 8.75 -6.44 -6.81
CA TRP A 34 8.58 -5.37 -5.84
C TRP A 34 9.91 -4.70 -5.56
N SER A 35 9.93 -3.38 -5.41
CA SER A 35 11.14 -2.67 -4.96
C SER A 35 10.82 -1.58 -3.95
N SER A 36 11.76 -1.36 -3.04
CA SER A 36 11.73 -0.29 -2.02
C SER A 36 10.52 -0.29 -1.07
N ILE A 37 9.81 -1.42 -0.96
CA ILE A 37 8.63 -1.59 -0.10
C ILE A 37 8.76 -2.85 0.74
N ASN A 38 8.31 -2.79 1.98
CA ASN A 38 8.43 -3.87 2.95
C ASN A 38 7.06 -4.35 3.43
N LEU A 39 7.01 -5.57 3.93
CA LEU A 39 5.95 -6.13 4.76
C LEU A 39 6.23 -5.79 6.22
N LEU A 40 5.16 -5.49 6.96
CA LEU A 40 5.18 -5.27 8.40
C LEU A 40 3.98 -6.00 8.99
N ASN A 41 4.24 -6.84 9.99
CA ASN A 41 3.16 -7.28 10.85
C ASN A 41 2.73 -6.07 11.69
N ALA A 42 1.50 -5.60 11.47
CA ALA A 42 0.98 -4.39 12.08
C ALA A 42 1.07 -4.45 13.61
N SER A 43 1.07 -5.66 14.20
CA SER A 43 1.19 -5.83 15.64
C SER A 43 2.47 -5.26 16.25
N TYR A 44 3.54 -5.14 15.45
CA TYR A 44 4.84 -4.61 15.89
C TYR A 44 4.99 -3.10 15.70
N ALA A 45 4.08 -2.44 15.00
CA ALA A 45 4.18 -1.03 14.68
C ALA A 45 3.90 -0.08 15.87
N GLY A 46 3.65 -0.64 17.05
CA GLY A 46 3.15 0.07 18.24
C GLY A 46 1.64 0.29 18.15
N ASN A 47 0.97 0.26 19.32
CA ASN A 47 -0.49 0.39 19.40
C ASN A 47 -0.97 1.71 18.73
N TYR A 48 -2.02 1.60 17.90
CA TYR A 48 -2.81 2.70 17.31
C TYR A 48 -2.17 3.50 16.16
N SER A 49 -1.17 2.98 15.46
CA SER A 49 -0.60 3.63 14.27
C SER A 49 -1.40 3.34 12.98
N GLY A 50 -1.07 4.04 11.89
CA GLY A 50 -1.67 3.83 10.58
C GLY A 50 -1.48 2.44 9.99
N PHE A 51 -0.50 1.68 10.46
CA PHE A 51 -0.31 0.29 10.05
C PHE A 51 -1.48 -0.58 10.53
N TYR A 52 -1.95 -0.36 11.76
CA TYR A 52 -3.17 -0.98 12.26
C TYR A 52 -4.42 -0.41 11.58
N THR A 53 -4.44 0.90 11.33
CA THR A 53 -5.57 1.56 10.67
C THR A 53 -5.78 1.01 9.25
N ALA A 54 -4.71 0.77 8.49
CA ALA A 54 -4.79 0.20 7.14
C ALA A 54 -5.08 -1.31 7.13
N LEU A 55 -4.73 -2.03 8.20
CA LEU A 55 -4.89 -3.48 8.30
C LEU A 55 -6.39 -3.85 8.26
N THR A 56 -6.77 -4.55 7.21
CA THR A 56 -8.13 -5.01 6.94
C THR A 56 -8.20 -6.52 6.70
N SER A 57 -7.05 -7.17 6.53
CA SER A 57 -6.87 -8.63 6.50
C SER A 57 -5.76 -9.05 7.47
N GLY A 58 -5.90 -10.26 8.03
CA GLY A 58 -4.87 -10.96 8.80
C GLY A 58 -3.99 -10.10 9.71
N GLN A 59 -2.70 -9.99 9.41
CA GLN A 59 -1.68 -9.38 10.26
C GLN A 59 -0.71 -8.45 9.52
N TYR A 60 -0.58 -8.56 8.21
CA TYR A 60 0.46 -7.91 7.43
C TYR A 60 -0.08 -6.79 6.56
N VAL A 61 0.69 -5.69 6.53
CA VAL A 61 0.52 -4.61 5.56
C VAL A 61 1.82 -4.45 4.79
N ILE A 62 1.75 -3.92 3.56
CA ILE A 62 2.94 -3.35 2.94
C ILE A 62 3.11 -1.89 3.37
N TYR A 63 4.35 -1.44 3.45
CA TYR A 63 4.65 -0.09 3.86
C TYR A 63 5.98 0.44 3.33
N GLY A 64 6.09 1.76 3.27
CA GLY A 64 7.29 2.46 2.83
C GLY A 64 7.04 3.95 2.63
N THR A 65 8.09 4.70 2.27
CA THR A 65 7.99 6.09 1.81
C THR A 65 7.94 6.17 0.29
N ALA A 66 8.33 5.08 -0.37
CA ALA A 66 8.24 4.86 -1.79
C ALA A 66 8.07 3.36 -2.04
N GLY A 67 7.68 3.00 -3.25
CA GLY A 67 7.65 1.61 -3.68
C GLY A 67 7.35 1.49 -5.15
N THR A 68 7.85 0.45 -5.80
CA THR A 68 7.50 0.15 -7.19
C THR A 68 7.05 -1.29 -7.33
N MET A 69 6.00 -1.48 -8.13
CA MET A 69 5.48 -2.77 -8.57
C MET A 69 5.65 -2.89 -10.07
N TYR A 70 6.25 -3.98 -10.53
CA TYR A 70 6.37 -4.32 -11.96
C TYR A 70 5.59 -5.61 -12.23
N SER A 71 4.68 -5.58 -13.19
CA SER A 71 3.89 -6.76 -13.58
C SER A 71 4.75 -7.84 -14.21
N LEU A 72 4.56 -9.09 -13.80
CA LEU A 72 5.16 -10.27 -14.45
C LEU A 72 4.28 -10.84 -15.59
N SER A 73 3.03 -10.38 -15.74
CA SER A 73 2.08 -10.80 -16.79
C SER A 73 1.82 -9.73 -17.86
N ASN A 74 2.81 -8.90 -18.18
CA ASN A 74 2.71 -7.75 -19.10
C ASN A 74 1.91 -6.58 -18.52
N THR A 75 0.61 -6.72 -18.30
CA THR A 75 -0.26 -5.64 -17.78
C THR A 75 -1.15 -6.10 -16.65
N PHE A 76 -1.72 -5.12 -15.96
CA PHE A 76 -2.77 -5.33 -14.98
C PHE A 76 -3.67 -4.09 -14.90
N THR A 77 -4.79 -4.27 -14.21
CA THR A 77 -5.68 -3.20 -13.74
C THR A 77 -5.53 -3.06 -12.24
N LEU A 78 -5.26 -1.84 -11.76
CA LEU A 78 -5.32 -1.52 -10.33
C LEU A 78 -6.73 -1.05 -9.98
N ASN A 79 -7.50 -1.90 -9.30
CA ASN A 79 -8.89 -1.61 -8.97
C ASN A 79 -8.97 -0.75 -7.72
N SER A 80 -8.46 -1.26 -6.59
CA SER A 80 -8.54 -0.59 -5.30
C SER A 80 -7.53 -1.11 -4.29
N PHE A 81 -7.39 -0.41 -3.17
CA PHE A 81 -6.70 -0.89 -1.97
C PHE A 81 -7.08 -0.02 -0.75
N VAL A 82 -6.73 -0.47 0.44
CA VAL A 82 -6.89 0.29 1.70
C VAL A 82 -5.55 0.91 2.07
N SER A 83 -5.52 2.17 2.49
CA SER A 83 -4.29 2.83 2.91
C SER A 83 -4.49 3.81 4.07
N ALA A 84 -3.43 3.98 4.86
CA ALA A 84 -3.35 5.00 5.91
C ALA A 84 -1.90 5.50 6.04
N ALA A 85 -1.71 6.65 6.68
CA ALA A 85 -0.39 7.17 6.97
C ALA A 85 0.16 6.54 8.26
N GLY A 86 1.40 6.10 8.30
CA GLY A 86 1.95 5.35 9.44
C GLY A 86 1.85 6.10 10.77
N TRP A 87 2.36 7.33 10.83
CA TRP A 87 2.31 8.15 12.05
C TRP A 87 2.00 9.64 11.83
N SER A 88 1.43 9.97 10.67
CA SER A 88 1.24 11.35 10.26
C SER A 88 -0.20 11.62 9.86
N ASP A 89 -0.62 12.88 10.01
CA ASP A 89 -1.83 13.40 9.41
C ASP A 89 -1.49 14.22 8.17
N ASN A 90 -2.44 14.31 7.24
CA ASN A 90 -2.30 15.02 5.98
C ASN A 90 -1.03 14.62 5.20
N LEU A 91 -0.66 13.34 5.24
CA LEU A 91 0.47 12.81 4.48
C LEU A 91 0.10 12.84 2.99
N CYS A 92 0.90 13.53 2.17
CA CYS A 92 0.72 13.49 0.73
C CYS A 92 1.15 12.12 0.23
N PHE A 93 0.23 11.38 -0.37
CA PHE A 93 0.46 10.08 -0.96
C PHE A 93 0.17 10.12 -2.45
N ASN A 94 1.18 9.81 -3.25
CA ASN A 94 1.12 9.87 -4.71
C ASN A 94 1.21 8.48 -5.30
N ILE A 95 0.36 8.25 -6.30
CA ILE A 95 0.27 7.01 -7.05
C ILE A 95 0.45 7.36 -8.53
N ALA A 96 1.31 6.63 -9.23
CA ALA A 96 1.46 6.77 -10.66
C ALA A 96 1.48 5.40 -11.36
N GLY A 97 0.65 5.26 -12.39
CA GLY A 97 0.57 4.08 -13.23
C GLY A 97 1.22 4.34 -14.59
N PHE A 98 2.00 3.37 -15.07
CA PHE A 98 2.78 3.50 -16.30
C PHE A 98 2.49 2.35 -17.25
N ARG A 99 2.69 2.60 -18.55
CA ARG A 99 2.81 1.57 -19.57
C ARG A 99 4.04 1.83 -20.43
N ALA A 100 4.92 0.85 -20.55
CA ALA A 100 6.17 0.93 -21.30
C ALA A 100 6.97 2.19 -20.93
N SER A 101 7.11 2.43 -19.61
CA SER A 101 7.79 3.61 -19.02
C SER A 101 7.12 4.97 -19.25
N ILE A 102 5.96 5.03 -19.92
CA ILE A 102 5.18 6.26 -20.09
C ILE A 102 4.13 6.33 -18.99
N ARG A 103 4.13 7.42 -18.21
CA ARG A 103 3.11 7.65 -17.17
C ARG A 103 1.74 7.86 -17.82
N ARG A 104 0.80 6.97 -17.52
CA ARG A 104 -0.59 7.02 -18.00
C ARG A 104 -1.51 7.68 -16.98
N TYR A 105 -1.25 7.41 -15.70
CA TYR A 105 -2.08 7.87 -14.60
C TYR A 105 -1.24 8.50 -13.50
N PHE A 106 -1.83 9.47 -12.82
CA PHE A 106 -1.26 10.09 -11.63
C PHE A 106 -2.38 10.60 -10.75
N GLN A 107 -2.36 10.27 -9.46
CA GLN A 107 -3.29 10.82 -8.48
C GLN A 107 -2.65 10.93 -7.11
N GLY A 108 -2.95 12.03 -6.43
CA GLY A 108 -2.53 12.28 -5.05
C GLY A 108 -3.71 12.15 -4.08
N PHE A 109 -3.42 11.69 -2.88
CA PHE A 109 -4.35 11.56 -1.76
C PHE A 109 -3.71 12.16 -0.50
N LEU A 110 -4.56 12.59 0.44
CA LEU A 110 -4.13 12.93 1.79
C LEU A 110 -4.51 11.78 2.71
N LEU A 111 -3.51 11.12 3.27
CA LEU A 111 -3.70 10.03 4.23
C LEU A 111 -3.62 10.54 5.66
N GLN A 112 -4.34 9.85 6.56
CA GLN A 112 -4.38 10.13 7.99
C GLN A 112 -3.84 8.94 8.79
N GLY A 113 -3.35 9.20 10.00
CA GLY A 113 -2.84 8.15 10.89
C GLY A 113 -3.92 7.26 11.50
N THR A 114 -5.11 7.84 11.66
CA THR A 114 -6.21 7.29 12.46
C THR A 114 -7.44 6.91 11.65
N VAL A 115 -7.43 7.20 10.34
CA VAL A 115 -8.55 6.90 9.44
C VAL A 115 -8.02 6.20 8.20
N ALA A 116 -8.59 5.03 7.90
CA ALA A 116 -8.29 4.28 6.69
C ALA A 116 -8.98 4.92 5.50
N THR A 117 -8.25 5.05 4.40
CA THR A 117 -8.76 5.51 3.12
C THR A 117 -8.86 4.31 2.18
N ILE A 118 -10.07 4.01 1.72
CA ILE A 118 -10.28 3.09 0.60
C ILE A 118 -10.04 3.89 -0.68
N ILE A 119 -9.02 3.52 -1.43
CA ILE A 119 -8.65 4.15 -2.70
C ILE A 119 -9.17 3.26 -3.84
N THR A 120 -10.02 3.83 -4.69
CA THR A 120 -10.57 3.16 -5.89
C THR A 120 -10.11 3.91 -7.13
N LEU A 121 -9.46 3.22 -8.06
CA LEU A 121 -8.79 3.81 -9.23
C LEU A 121 -9.31 3.22 -10.55
N ASN A 122 -9.42 1.90 -10.64
CA ASN A 122 -9.74 1.16 -11.87
C ASN A 122 -8.83 1.53 -13.05
N TRP A 123 -7.53 1.70 -12.78
CA TRP A 123 -6.55 2.06 -13.81
C TRP A 123 -6.12 0.83 -14.59
N THR A 124 -6.56 0.76 -15.85
CA THR A 124 -6.32 -0.37 -16.75
C THR A 124 -5.02 -0.21 -17.54
N ASP A 125 -4.52 -1.31 -18.11
CA ASP A 125 -3.42 -1.33 -19.10
C ASP A 125 -2.09 -0.75 -18.59
N ILE A 126 -1.81 -0.89 -17.29
CA ILE A 126 -0.52 -0.50 -16.69
C ILE A 126 0.40 -1.72 -16.52
N ASP A 127 1.71 -1.52 -16.65
CA ASP A 127 2.74 -2.54 -16.41
C ASP A 127 3.61 -2.22 -15.18
N MET A 128 3.54 -0.98 -14.70
CA MET A 128 4.25 -0.52 -13.51
C MET A 128 3.39 0.44 -12.69
N LEU A 129 3.45 0.28 -11.36
CA LEU A 129 2.89 1.20 -10.37
C LEU A 129 4.03 1.75 -9.52
N THR A 130 4.06 3.06 -9.32
CA THR A 130 4.94 3.68 -8.31
C THR A 130 4.10 4.35 -7.24
N LEU A 131 4.55 4.20 -6.00
CA LEU A 131 3.99 4.79 -4.81
C LEU A 131 5.03 5.71 -4.20
N SER A 132 4.61 6.86 -3.69
CA SER A 132 5.48 7.72 -2.89
C SER A 132 4.69 8.55 -1.90
N SER A 133 5.34 8.94 -0.83
CA SER A 133 4.77 9.84 0.16
C SER A 133 5.73 10.96 0.52
N CYS A 134 5.15 12.08 0.92
CA CYS A 134 5.89 13.25 1.37
C CYS A 134 5.01 14.13 2.27
N CYS A 135 5.61 15.20 2.80
CA CYS A 135 4.92 16.17 3.66
C CYS A 135 4.32 15.51 4.90
N GLY A 136 3.11 15.92 5.31
CA GLY A 136 2.46 15.46 6.53
C GLY A 136 2.91 16.19 7.79
N ILE A 137 2.11 16.04 8.84
CA ILE A 137 2.38 16.53 10.20
C ILE A 137 2.30 15.37 11.17
N ALA A 138 3.09 15.41 12.25
CA ALA A 138 3.01 14.38 13.29
C ALA A 138 1.60 14.35 13.89
N HIS A 139 0.99 13.17 13.94
CA HIS A 139 -0.28 13.00 14.62
C HIS A 139 -0.07 13.15 16.13
N THR A 140 -0.93 13.93 16.78
CA THR A 140 -0.85 14.12 18.24
C THR A 140 -1.12 12.81 18.96
N GLY A 141 -0.20 12.37 19.80
CA GLY A 141 -0.32 11.10 20.54
C GLY A 141 0.50 9.95 19.96
N PHE A 142 1.06 10.10 18.75
CA PHE A 142 2.10 9.20 18.26
C PHE A 142 3.49 9.67 18.71
N GLN A 143 4.32 8.73 19.14
CA GLN A 143 5.66 9.01 19.65
C GLN A 143 6.72 9.13 18.54
N VAL A 144 6.34 8.85 17.30
CA VAL A 144 7.23 8.80 16.13
C VAL A 144 6.62 9.65 15.03
N PHE A 145 7.47 10.36 14.28
CA PHE A 145 7.08 11.01 13.03
C PHE A 145 7.93 10.47 11.89
N ASN A 146 7.26 10.09 10.81
CA ASN A 146 7.86 9.83 9.51
C ASN A 146 6.76 9.89 8.44
N GLN A 147 7.21 9.76 7.19
CA GLN A 147 6.35 9.87 6.03
C GLN A 147 5.91 8.50 5.51
N TYR A 148 5.88 7.45 6.33
CA TYR A 148 5.47 6.14 5.85
C TYR A 148 3.98 6.09 5.52
N PHE A 149 3.63 5.41 4.45
CA PHE A 149 2.27 4.93 4.19
C PHE A 149 2.20 3.42 4.48
N ALA A 150 1.00 2.93 4.77
CA ALA A 150 0.68 1.51 4.84
C ALA A 150 -0.43 1.18 3.83
N ILE A 151 -0.39 -0.01 3.24
CA ILE A 151 -1.40 -0.51 2.30
C ILE A 151 -1.76 -1.96 2.62
N ASP A 152 -3.04 -2.28 2.51
CA ASP A 152 -3.58 -3.63 2.62
C ASP A 152 -4.69 -3.87 1.60
N ASN A 153 -5.04 -5.13 1.36
CA ASN A 153 -6.12 -5.60 0.49
C ASN A 153 -6.10 -4.95 -0.89
N MET A 154 -4.96 -5.07 -1.58
CA MET A 154 -4.83 -4.54 -2.93
C MET A 154 -5.52 -5.47 -3.94
N CYS A 155 -6.50 -4.92 -4.64
CA CYS A 155 -7.31 -5.63 -5.62
C CYS A 155 -6.84 -5.32 -7.04
N VAL A 156 -6.44 -6.37 -7.78
CA VAL A 156 -5.90 -6.25 -9.14
C VAL A 156 -6.52 -7.27 -10.09
N THR A 157 -6.60 -6.93 -11.37
CA THR A 157 -7.05 -7.82 -12.46
C THR A 157 -5.94 -7.93 -13.50
N PHE A 158 -5.72 -9.10 -14.08
CA PHE A 158 -4.72 -9.33 -15.14
C PHE A 158 -5.39 -9.54 -16.49
#